data_AF-A0A2P4XQM4-F1
#
_entry.id   AF-A0A2P4XQM4-F1
#
_cell.length_a   1.000
_cell.length_b   1.000
_cell.length_c   1.000
_cell.angle_alpha   90.00
_cell.angle_beta   90.00
_cell.angle_gamma   90.00
#
_symmetry.space_group_name_H-M   'P 1'
#
loop_
_entity.id
_entity.type
_entity.pdbx_description
1 polymer ?
#
loop_
_entity_poly.entity_id
_entity_poly.type
_entity_poly.pdbx_seq_one_letter_code
_entity_poly.pdbx_strand_id
1 'polypeptide(L)'
;MDDKIQDPLVRALAEYIKTTQFQRQFEQFFLDHALTFTDALEHQLTYMTVYIEFQHMFNEHMKIFLEQQGVTEDEFAEHCQKAMKTDPKAEQYLEIVIASMDYDAFYGLMKAMRSRASVENHRADAKDCDTTRTCGKRKSSEGKLSKDEEAPEDVEDDGGAKGAKVTNNEEKDAVEMDSKDSK
;
A
#
# COMPACT_ATOMS: atom_id res chain seq x y z
N MET A 1 -31.76 6.52 -15.96
CA MET A 1 -30.86 7.42 -15.22
C MET A 1 -29.47 7.00 -15.59
N ASP A 2 -28.73 7.88 -16.26
CA ASP A 2 -27.40 7.57 -16.77
C ASP A 2 -26.44 7.32 -15.59
N ASP A 3 -26.00 6.08 -15.40
CA ASP A 3 -25.06 5.63 -14.36
C ASP A 3 -23.61 6.12 -14.60
N LYS A 4 -23.45 7.19 -15.37
CA LYS A 4 -22.17 7.66 -15.88
C LYS A 4 -21.81 8.99 -15.24
N ILE A 5 -20.53 9.15 -14.95
CA ILE A 5 -19.93 10.42 -14.55
C ILE A 5 -20.25 11.46 -15.64
N GLN A 6 -20.88 12.55 -15.23
CA GLN A 6 -21.36 13.61 -16.11
C GLN A 6 -20.22 14.53 -16.53
N ASP A 7 -19.36 14.91 -15.59
CA ASP A 7 -18.21 15.76 -15.89
C ASP A 7 -17.26 15.03 -16.86
N PRO A 8 -16.99 15.60 -18.04
CA PRO A 8 -16.22 14.93 -19.08
C PRO A 8 -14.76 14.70 -18.66
N LEU A 9 -14.19 15.58 -17.84
CA LEU A 9 -12.80 15.52 -17.42
C LEU A 9 -12.61 14.46 -16.31
N VAL A 10 -13.52 14.42 -15.34
CA VAL A 10 -13.54 13.35 -14.32
C VAL A 10 -13.82 11.99 -14.95
N ARG A 11 -14.70 11.93 -15.95
CA ARG A 11 -14.93 10.70 -16.73
C ARG A 11 -13.67 10.27 -17.48
N ALA A 12 -12.95 11.20 -18.10
CA ALA A 12 -11.70 10.92 -18.79
C ALA A 12 -10.63 10.40 -17.81
N LEU A 13 -10.54 10.96 -16.60
CA LEU A 13 -9.65 10.43 -15.55
C LEU A 13 -10.03 8.98 -15.21
N ALA A 14 -11.33 8.70 -15.03
CA ALA A 14 -11.81 7.35 -14.74
C ALA A 14 -11.49 6.35 -15.86
N GLU A 15 -11.50 6.78 -17.11
CA GLU A 15 -11.09 5.97 -18.26
C GLU A 15 -9.58 5.80 -18.31
N TYR A 16 -8.81 6.84 -18.01
CA TYR A 16 -7.34 6.81 -17.97
C TYR A 16 -6.80 5.82 -16.93
N ILE A 17 -7.34 5.85 -15.70
CA ILE A 17 -6.96 4.91 -14.64
C ILE A 17 -7.30 3.46 -15.03
N LYS A 18 -8.36 3.23 -15.81
CA LYS A 18 -8.73 1.88 -16.30
C LYS A 18 -7.85 1.36 -17.43
N THR A 19 -6.95 2.19 -17.98
CA THR A 19 -6.08 1.76 -19.07
C THR A 19 -5.16 0.62 -18.59
N THR A 20 -4.92 -0.34 -19.49
CA THR A 20 -4.04 -1.47 -19.19
C THR A 20 -2.62 -1.02 -18.85
N GLN A 21 -2.16 0.09 -19.45
CA GLN A 21 -0.84 0.64 -19.16
C GLN A 21 -0.74 1.10 -17.70
N PHE A 22 -1.69 1.94 -17.24
CA PHE A 22 -1.74 2.42 -15.87
C PHE A 22 -1.83 1.26 -14.89
N GLN A 23 -2.81 0.37 -15.08
CA GLN A 23 -3.05 -0.77 -14.19
C GLN A 23 -1.82 -1.68 -14.07
N ARG A 24 -1.15 -2.00 -15.18
CA ARG A 24 0.04 -2.87 -15.16
C ARG A 24 1.23 -2.23 -14.45
N GLN A 25 1.47 -0.93 -14.64
CA GLN A 25 2.60 -0.26 -13.98
C GLN A 25 2.42 -0.23 -12.47
N PHE A 26 1.22 0.14 -12.00
CA PHE A 26 0.90 0.11 -10.57
C PHE A 26 0.90 -1.29 -9.99
N GLU A 27 0.32 -2.27 -10.70
CA GLU A 27 0.34 -3.66 -10.27
C GLU A 27 1.78 -4.18 -10.13
N GLN A 28 2.65 -3.92 -11.10
CA GLN A 28 4.05 -4.31 -11.03
C GLN A 28 4.75 -3.67 -9.82
N PHE A 29 4.57 -2.35 -9.62
CA PHE A 29 5.10 -1.64 -8.46
C PHE A 29 4.64 -2.30 -7.15
N PHE A 30 3.37 -2.63 -7.02
CA PHE A 30 2.87 -3.29 -5.81
C PHE A 30 3.51 -4.67 -5.62
N LEU A 31 3.65 -5.48 -6.68
CA LEU A 31 4.27 -6.81 -6.57
C LEU A 31 5.73 -6.74 -6.15
N ASP A 32 6.48 -5.79 -6.70
CA ASP A 32 7.91 -5.62 -6.43
C ASP A 32 8.17 -5.20 -4.97
N HIS A 33 7.29 -4.38 -4.40
CA HIS A 33 7.48 -3.83 -3.06
C HIS A 33 6.66 -4.53 -1.96
N ALA A 34 5.61 -5.30 -2.28
CA ALA A 34 4.69 -5.86 -1.28
C ALA A 34 5.35 -6.81 -0.28
N LEU A 35 6.42 -7.50 -0.67
CA LEU A 35 7.15 -8.41 0.23
C LEU A 35 7.87 -7.67 1.38
N THR A 36 8.09 -6.36 1.25
CA THR A 36 8.69 -5.55 2.32
C THR A 36 7.73 -5.27 3.46
N PHE A 37 6.41 -5.35 3.23
CA PHE A 37 5.38 -5.00 4.21
C PHE A 37 5.04 -6.17 5.13
N THR A 38 5.12 -5.94 6.44
CA THR A 38 4.84 -6.97 7.46
C THR A 38 3.55 -6.68 8.25
N ASP A 39 3.13 -7.61 9.10
CA ASP A 39 1.99 -7.43 10.03
C ASP A 39 2.41 -6.87 11.39
N ALA A 40 3.62 -6.32 11.50
CA ALA A 40 4.09 -5.70 12.74
C ALA A 40 3.18 -4.53 13.14
N LEU A 41 3.03 -4.33 14.46
CA LEU A 41 2.27 -3.21 15.02
C LEU A 41 2.96 -1.87 14.71
N GLU A 42 4.30 -1.86 14.66
CA GLU A 42 5.11 -0.69 14.33
C GLU A 42 5.41 -0.64 12.82
N HIS A 43 5.16 0.52 12.22
CA HIS A 43 5.45 0.75 10.80
C HIS A 43 6.93 1.09 10.61
N GLN A 44 7.56 0.47 9.61
CA GLN A 44 8.96 0.72 9.30
C GLN A 44 9.11 2.00 8.45
N LEU A 45 10.22 2.71 8.62
CA LEU A 45 10.55 3.89 7.80
C LEU A 45 10.56 3.59 6.30
N THR A 46 10.97 2.38 5.92
CA THR A 46 10.97 1.89 4.55
C THR A 46 9.57 1.90 3.92
N TYR A 47 8.49 1.71 4.69
CA TYR A 47 7.12 1.77 4.16
C TYR A 47 6.79 3.16 3.66
N MET A 48 7.23 4.19 4.38
CA MET A 48 7.04 5.58 3.97
C MET A 48 7.86 5.92 2.73
N THR A 49 9.07 5.37 2.59
CA THR A 49 9.88 5.53 1.37
C THR A 49 9.14 4.99 0.15
N VAL A 50 8.63 3.76 0.23
CA VAL A 50 7.86 3.15 -0.86
C VAL A 50 6.58 3.94 -1.14
N TYR A 51 5.90 4.45 -0.11
CA TYR A 51 4.71 5.29 -0.29
C TYR A 51 5.02 6.60 -1.03
N ILE A 52 6.15 7.26 -0.73
CA ILE A 52 6.57 8.47 -1.45
C ILE A 52 6.87 8.15 -2.93
N GLU A 53 7.51 7.02 -3.21
CA GLU A 53 7.75 6.56 -4.58
C GLU A 53 6.44 6.31 -5.35
N PHE A 54 5.46 5.69 -4.70
CA PHE A 54 4.11 5.51 -5.23
C PHE A 54 3.43 6.85 -5.55
N GLN A 55 3.49 7.81 -4.63
CA GLN A 55 2.93 9.16 -4.82
C GLN A 55 3.58 9.86 -6.02
N HIS A 56 4.90 9.75 -6.15
CA HIS A 56 5.62 10.31 -7.29
C HIS A 56 5.16 9.67 -8.61
N MET A 57 5.03 8.34 -8.66
CA MET A 57 4.56 7.62 -9.85
C MET A 57 3.13 8.05 -10.24
N PHE A 58 2.24 8.21 -9.26
CA PHE A 58 0.89 8.71 -9.49
C PHE A 58 0.88 10.15 -10.02
N ASN A 59 1.66 11.04 -9.42
CA ASN A 59 1.77 12.43 -9.85
C ASN A 59 2.32 12.55 -11.28
N GLU A 60 3.29 11.73 -11.67
CA GLU A 60 3.78 11.70 -13.06
C GLU A 60 2.68 11.25 -14.03
N HIS A 61 1.90 10.23 -13.68
CA HIS A 61 0.74 9.83 -14.48
C HIS A 61 -0.34 10.91 -14.57
N MET A 62 -0.56 11.67 -13.50
CA MET A 62 -1.49 12.80 -13.50
C MET A 62 -1.00 13.92 -14.41
N LYS A 63 0.28 14.27 -14.38
CA LYS A 63 0.86 15.26 -15.32
C LYS A 63 0.66 14.84 -16.78
N ILE A 64 0.97 13.58 -17.10
CA ILE A 64 0.76 13.05 -18.45
C ILE A 64 -0.72 13.14 -18.85
N PHE A 65 -1.63 12.80 -17.94
CA PHE A 65 -3.07 12.91 -18.20
C PHE A 65 -3.49 14.37 -18.46
N LEU A 66 -3.06 15.30 -17.62
CA LEU A 66 -3.39 16.72 -17.75
C LEU A 66 -2.85 17.32 -19.05
N GLU A 67 -1.62 16.97 -19.44
CA GLU A 67 -1.04 17.35 -20.73
C GLU A 67 -1.85 16.82 -21.91
N GLN A 68 -2.31 15.56 -21.85
CA GLN A 68 -3.17 14.96 -22.89
C GLN A 68 -4.54 15.64 -23.00
N GLN A 69 -5.09 16.10 -21.89
CA GLN A 69 -6.37 16.82 -21.85
C GLN A 69 -6.21 18.32 -22.17
N GLY A 70 -4.99 18.85 -22.17
CA GLY A 70 -4.70 20.26 -22.45
C GLY A 70 -5.22 21.20 -21.34
N VAL A 71 -5.23 20.73 -20.09
CA VAL A 71 -5.69 21.48 -18.91
C VAL A 71 -4.59 21.61 -17.87
N THR A 72 -4.62 22.70 -17.13
CA THR A 72 -3.73 22.94 -15.99
C THR A 72 -4.22 22.22 -14.73
N GLU A 73 -3.34 22.09 -13.73
CA GLU A 73 -3.68 21.50 -12.42
C GLU A 73 -4.80 22.29 -11.72
N ASP A 74 -4.75 23.63 -11.78
CA ASP A 74 -5.77 24.50 -11.16
C ASP A 74 -7.14 24.31 -11.81
N GLU A 75 -7.20 24.27 -13.16
CA GLU A 75 -8.44 24.01 -13.89
C GLU A 75 -9.00 22.62 -13.55
N PHE A 76 -8.13 21.61 -13.49
CA PHE A 76 -8.53 20.26 -13.10
C PHE A 76 -9.09 20.20 -11.67
N ALA A 77 -8.47 20.91 -10.73
CA ALA A 77 -8.94 21.01 -9.36
C ALA A 77 -10.34 21.67 -9.30
N GLU A 78 -10.56 22.76 -10.04
CA GLU A 78 -11.88 23.41 -10.14
C GLU A 78 -12.95 22.45 -10.71
N HIS A 79 -12.60 21.70 -11.76
CA HIS A 79 -13.47 20.67 -12.34
C HIS A 79 -13.84 19.59 -11.32
N CYS A 80 -12.86 19.07 -10.57
CA CYS A 80 -13.11 18.08 -9.53
C CYS A 80 -14.02 18.65 -8.43
N GLN A 81 -13.71 19.84 -7.91
CA GLN A 81 -14.51 20.49 -6.86
C GLN A 81 -15.95 20.76 -7.28
N LYS A 82 -16.15 21.14 -8.55
CA LYS A 82 -17.49 21.32 -9.12
C LYS A 82 -18.20 19.99 -9.27
N ALA A 83 -17.53 18.99 -9.86
CA ALA A 83 -18.10 17.67 -10.11
C ALA A 83 -18.53 16.98 -8.81
N MET A 84 -17.75 17.07 -7.73
CA MET A 84 -18.10 16.53 -6.42
C MET A 84 -19.41 17.12 -5.87
N LYS A 85 -19.72 18.39 -6.16
CA LYS A 85 -20.95 19.04 -5.67
C LYS A 85 -22.18 18.77 -6.54
N THR A 86 -21.96 18.47 -7.82
CA THR A 86 -23.04 18.41 -8.83
C THR A 86 -23.36 17.00 -9.30
N ASP A 87 -22.42 16.07 -9.16
CA ASP A 87 -22.53 14.69 -9.63
C ASP A 87 -22.10 13.71 -8.53
N PRO A 88 -23.07 13.06 -7.84
CA PRO A 88 -22.77 12.09 -6.78
C PRO A 88 -21.91 10.91 -7.23
N LYS A 89 -21.92 10.55 -8.53
CA LYS A 89 -21.05 9.48 -9.05
C LYS A 89 -19.61 9.97 -9.21
N ALA A 90 -19.43 11.21 -9.67
CA ALA A 90 -18.12 11.85 -9.71
C ALA A 90 -17.56 12.01 -8.30
N GLU A 91 -18.38 12.44 -7.35
CA GLU A 91 -18.04 12.56 -5.93
C GLU A 91 -17.53 11.23 -5.38
N GLN A 92 -18.35 10.18 -5.45
CA GLN A 92 -17.97 8.85 -4.98
C GLN A 92 -16.68 8.34 -5.64
N TYR A 93 -16.52 8.56 -6.95
CA TYR A 93 -15.32 8.14 -7.66
C TYR A 93 -14.08 8.90 -7.17
N LEU A 94 -14.16 10.22 -7.06
CA LEU A 94 -13.04 11.06 -6.61
C LEU A 94 -12.69 10.78 -5.15
N GLU A 95 -13.67 10.53 -4.29
CA GLU A 95 -13.43 10.09 -2.91
C GLU A 95 -12.66 8.77 -2.86
N ILE A 96 -13.01 7.79 -3.70
CA ILE A 96 -12.27 6.53 -3.79
C ILE A 96 -10.84 6.78 -4.26
N VAL A 97 -10.62 7.66 -5.24
CA VAL A 97 -9.28 8.00 -5.73
C VAL A 97 -8.46 8.67 -4.61
N ILE A 98 -9.01 9.68 -3.94
CA ILE A 98 -8.35 10.38 -2.82
C ILE A 98 -8.02 9.38 -1.70
N ALA A 99 -9.00 8.56 -1.29
CA ALA A 99 -8.79 7.55 -0.27
C ALA A 99 -7.74 6.50 -0.67
N SER A 100 -7.61 6.18 -1.96
CA SER A 100 -6.57 5.27 -2.45
C SER A 100 -5.17 5.87 -2.39
N MET A 101 -5.07 7.20 -2.31
CA MET A 101 -3.81 7.91 -2.11
C MET A 101 -3.44 8.03 -0.62
N ASP A 102 -4.33 7.72 0.31
CA ASP A 102 -4.01 7.77 1.74
C ASP A 102 -3.05 6.66 2.15
N TYR A 103 -2.11 6.99 3.04
CA TYR A 103 -1.09 6.06 3.52
C TYR A 103 -1.70 4.79 4.13
N ASP A 104 -2.76 4.90 4.93
CA ASP A 104 -3.37 3.74 5.60
C ASP A 104 -4.01 2.77 4.60
N ALA A 105 -4.69 3.30 3.57
CA ALA A 105 -5.25 2.50 2.49
C ALA A 105 -4.15 1.84 1.65
N PHE A 106 -3.09 2.59 1.34
CA PHE A 106 -1.91 2.07 0.66
C PHE A 106 -1.23 0.94 1.44
N TYR A 107 -1.02 1.13 2.75
CA TYR A 107 -0.45 0.11 3.63
C TYR A 107 -1.30 -1.17 3.64
N GLY A 108 -2.62 -1.02 3.79
CA GLY A 108 -3.56 -2.14 3.71
C GLY A 108 -3.48 -2.88 2.37
N LEU A 109 -3.38 -2.15 1.25
CA LEU A 109 -3.23 -2.71 -0.09
C LEU A 109 -1.92 -3.49 -0.23
N MET A 110 -0.79 -2.92 0.19
CA MET A 110 0.52 -3.59 0.10
C MET A 110 0.55 -4.91 0.87
N LYS A 111 -0.06 -4.94 2.06
CA LYS A 111 -0.23 -6.16 2.85
C LYS A 111 -1.07 -7.22 2.12
N ALA A 112 -2.18 -6.82 1.51
CA ALA A 112 -3.03 -7.73 0.74
C ALA A 112 -2.29 -8.30 -0.48
N MET A 113 -1.47 -7.48 -1.15
CA MET A 113 -0.68 -7.86 -2.32
C MET A 113 0.46 -8.83 -2.00
N ARG A 114 0.92 -8.92 -0.74
CA ARG A 114 2.04 -9.80 -0.34
C ARG A 114 1.82 -11.27 -0.69
N SER A 115 0.59 -11.76 -0.50
CA SER A 115 0.22 -13.14 -0.86
C SER A 115 0.38 -13.40 -2.36
N ARG A 116 0.02 -12.41 -3.20
CA ARG A 116 0.14 -12.48 -4.66
C ARG A 116 1.59 -12.37 -5.10
N ALA A 117 2.36 -11.45 -4.51
CA ALA A 117 3.77 -11.25 -4.80
C ALA A 117 4.61 -12.50 -4.51
N SER A 118 4.34 -13.20 -3.40
CA SER A 118 5.05 -14.45 -3.07
C SER A 118 4.85 -15.53 -4.14
N VAL A 119 3.64 -15.67 -4.69
CA VAL A 119 3.34 -16.65 -5.75
C VAL A 119 4.03 -16.28 -7.07
N GLU A 120 4.08 -15.00 -7.42
CA GLU A 120 4.72 -14.54 -8.66
C GLU A 120 6.24 -14.73 -8.61
N ASN A 121 6.88 -14.44 -7.47
CA ASN A 121 8.32 -14.63 -7.32
C ASN A 121 8.72 -16.10 -7.50
N HIS A 122 7.95 -17.02 -6.90
CA HIS A 122 8.19 -18.46 -7.08
C HIS A 122 8.01 -18.96 -8.52
N ARG A 123 7.20 -18.29 -9.35
CA ARG A 123 7.07 -18.61 -10.78
C ARG A 123 8.24 -18.09 -11.61
N ALA A 124 8.84 -16.96 -11.22
CA ALA A 124 10.04 -16.44 -11.85
C ALA A 124 11.24 -17.35 -11.57
N ASP A 125 11.42 -17.81 -10.33
CA ASP A 125 12.50 -18.73 -9.94
C ASP A 125 12.39 -20.10 -10.62
N ALA A 126 11.18 -20.60 -10.87
CA ALA A 126 10.97 -21.90 -11.53
C ALA A 126 11.33 -21.90 -13.04
N LYS A 127 11.51 -20.74 -13.67
CA LYS A 127 11.88 -20.61 -15.10
C LYS A 127 13.39 -20.57 -15.36
N ASP A 128 14.23 -20.46 -14.32
CA ASP A 128 15.70 -20.39 -14.47
C ASP A 128 16.38 -21.78 -14.42
N CYS A 129 15.63 -22.87 -14.23
CA CYS A 129 16.21 -24.21 -14.07
C CYS A 129 16.29 -25.06 -15.36
N ASP A 130 15.93 -24.53 -16.55
CA ASP A 130 15.91 -25.32 -17.79
C ASP A 130 16.76 -24.72 -18.93
N THR A 131 18.00 -24.31 -18.68
CA THR A 131 19.02 -24.22 -19.75
C THR A 131 20.45 -24.40 -19.21
N THR A 132 20.81 -25.62 -18.81
CA THR A 132 22.21 -26.10 -18.91
C THR A 132 22.27 -27.63 -18.91
N ARG A 133 21.75 -28.25 -19.98
CA ARG A 133 22.14 -29.61 -20.36
C ARG A 133 23.44 -29.58 -21.15
N THR A 134 24.57 -29.64 -20.45
CA THR A 134 25.78 -30.30 -20.97
C THR A 134 26.37 -31.20 -19.88
N CYS A 135 26.11 -32.48 -20.04
CA CYS A 135 26.67 -33.59 -19.30
C CYS A 135 28.22 -33.61 -19.43
N GLY A 136 28.90 -33.28 -18.33
CA GLY A 136 30.37 -33.33 -18.20
C GLY A 136 30.80 -34.35 -17.16
N LYS A 137 31.00 -35.59 -17.60
CA LYS A 137 31.49 -36.74 -16.84
C LYS A 137 32.97 -36.57 -16.44
N ARG A 138 33.32 -36.42 -15.15
CA ARG A 138 34.66 -36.78 -14.62
C ARG A 138 34.59 -37.33 -13.19
N LYS A 139 35.44 -38.35 -12.98
CA LYS A 139 35.58 -39.23 -11.80
C LYS A 139 36.38 -38.59 -10.65
N SER A 140 36.05 -39.07 -9.44
CA SER A 140 36.80 -39.23 -8.18
C SER A 140 38.13 -38.51 -7.94
N SER A 141 38.25 -37.94 -6.73
CA SER A 141 39.28 -38.35 -5.76
C SER A 141 38.95 -37.86 -4.33
N GLU A 142 39.24 -38.75 -3.38
CA GLU A 142 39.04 -38.69 -1.92
C GLU A 142 39.81 -37.57 -1.20
N GLY A 143 39.36 -37.23 0.02
CA GLY A 143 40.26 -36.67 1.05
C GLY A 143 39.61 -35.90 2.21
N LYS A 144 39.50 -36.59 3.38
CA LYS A 144 39.62 -36.13 4.79
C LYS A 144 38.75 -34.94 5.28
N LEU A 145 37.85 -35.04 6.27
CA LEU A 145 37.84 -35.62 7.64
C LEU A 145 38.54 -34.76 8.71
N SER A 146 37.71 -34.02 9.48
CA SER A 146 37.80 -33.71 10.92
C SER A 146 36.72 -32.67 11.30
N LYS A 147 36.11 -32.58 12.48
CA LYS A 147 35.93 -33.42 13.68
C LYS A 147 35.17 -32.51 14.70
N ASP A 148 34.22 -33.09 15.44
CA ASP A 148 33.68 -32.77 16.80
C ASP A 148 33.32 -31.32 17.21
N GLU A 149 32.45 -31.00 18.17
CA GLU A 149 31.47 -31.66 19.06
C GLU A 149 30.78 -30.50 19.84
N GLU A 150 29.68 -30.82 20.52
CA GLU A 150 29.14 -30.19 21.74
C GLU A 150 28.38 -28.84 21.70
N ALA A 151 27.06 -28.96 21.88
CA ALA A 151 26.24 -28.12 22.77
C ALA A 151 26.34 -28.65 24.22
N PRO A 152 25.56 -28.18 25.22
CA PRO A 152 24.91 -26.89 25.52
C PRO A 152 25.46 -26.32 26.85
N GLU A 153 24.91 -25.24 27.43
CA GLU A 153 24.58 -25.13 28.88
C GLU A 153 23.81 -23.80 29.16
N ASP A 154 22.78 -23.96 29.97
CA ASP A 154 21.84 -22.97 30.51
C ASP A 154 22.46 -21.97 31.50
N VAL A 155 21.90 -20.75 31.57
CA VAL A 155 21.80 -19.99 32.84
C VAL A 155 20.48 -19.23 32.87
N GLU A 156 19.61 -19.64 33.79
CA GLU A 156 18.49 -18.85 34.32
C GLU A 156 19.02 -17.72 35.22
N ASP A 157 18.40 -16.54 35.23
CA ASP A 157 18.33 -15.74 36.46
C ASP A 157 17.09 -14.85 36.51
N ASP A 158 16.60 -14.75 37.74
CA ASP A 158 15.29 -14.38 38.23
C ASP A 158 15.18 -12.86 38.52
N GLY A 159 13.93 -12.37 38.53
CA GLY A 159 13.56 -11.43 39.59
C GLY A 159 12.97 -10.08 39.19
N GLY A 160 11.71 -9.85 39.58
CA GLY A 160 11.30 -8.53 40.05
C GLY A 160 9.88 -8.08 39.70
N ALA A 161 8.91 -8.53 40.48
CA ALA A 161 7.49 -8.22 40.39
C ALA A 161 7.06 -6.89 41.07
N LYS A 162 5.80 -6.50 40.77
CA LYS A 162 4.84 -5.64 41.51
C LYS A 162 4.77 -4.16 41.05
N GLY A 163 3.59 -3.56 40.84
CA GLY A 163 2.26 -3.97 41.24
C GLY A 163 1.13 -3.15 40.60
N ALA A 164 -0.08 -3.70 40.77
CA ALA A 164 -1.37 -3.22 40.29
C ALA A 164 -1.85 -1.93 40.98
N LYS A 165 -2.74 -1.17 40.30
CA LYS A 165 -4.08 -0.87 40.82
C LYS A 165 -5.02 -0.30 39.75
N VAL A 166 -6.17 -0.95 39.63
CA VAL A 166 -7.39 -0.56 38.90
C VAL A 166 -8.22 0.40 39.77
N THR A 167 -8.94 1.37 39.16
CA THR A 167 -10.41 1.60 39.27
C THR A 167 -10.82 3.05 38.98
N ASN A 168 -11.62 3.20 37.92
CA ASN A 168 -12.97 3.82 37.84
C ASN A 168 -13.30 5.28 38.24
N ASN A 169 -14.01 5.87 37.28
CA ASN A 169 -15.27 6.63 37.35
C ASN A 169 -15.27 8.16 37.45
N GLU A 170 -15.91 8.73 36.41
CA GLU A 170 -16.96 9.76 36.40
C GLU A 170 -16.75 11.04 37.22
N GLU A 171 -16.65 12.16 36.51
CA GLU A 171 -17.55 13.28 36.80
C GLU A 171 -17.92 14.00 35.49
N LYS A 172 -19.23 14.02 35.22
CA LYS A 172 -19.89 14.92 34.28
C LYS A 172 -19.99 16.27 34.96
N ASP A 173 -19.71 17.36 34.24
CA ASP A 173 -20.50 18.56 34.48
C ASP A 173 -20.80 19.29 33.17
N ALA A 174 -22.07 19.62 33.05
CA ALA A 174 -22.72 20.13 31.87
C ALA A 174 -22.57 21.64 31.85
N VAL A 175 -22.10 22.21 30.73
CA VAL A 175 -22.26 23.64 30.48
C VAL A 175 -23.51 23.81 29.63
N GLU A 176 -24.54 24.23 30.33
CA GLU A 176 -25.80 24.81 29.88
C GLU A 176 -25.54 25.88 28.79
N MET A 177 -26.12 25.70 27.61
CA MET A 177 -26.21 26.74 26.60
C MET A 177 -27.70 27.00 26.36
N ASP A 178 -28.20 28.02 27.05
CA ASP A 178 -29.58 28.48 26.98
C ASP A 178 -29.94 28.92 25.55
N SER A 179 -31.15 28.56 25.19
CA SER A 179 -31.73 28.75 23.87
C SER A 179 -32.36 30.14 23.73
N LYS A 180 -32.61 30.51 22.46
CA LYS A 180 -33.74 31.34 22.00
C LYS A 180 -33.67 32.84 22.30
N ASP A 181 -34.27 33.72 21.53
CA ASP A 181 -34.85 33.78 20.18
C ASP A 181 -35.22 35.26 20.03
N SER A 182 -35.19 35.76 18.80
CA SER A 182 -36.09 36.77 18.24
C SER A 182 -36.75 37.80 19.19
N LYS A 183 -36.36 39.07 19.05
CA LYS A 183 -37.24 40.12 18.53
C LYS A 183 -36.49 41.38 18.11
#